data_AF-A0A263D7N8-F1
#
_entry.id   AF-A0A263D7N8-F1
#
_cell.length_a   1.000
_cell.length_b   1.000
_cell.length_c   1.000
_cell.angle_alpha   90.00
_cell.angle_beta   90.00
_cell.angle_gamma   90.00
#
_symmetry.space_group_name_H-M   'P 1'
#
loop_
_entity.id
_entity.type
_entity.pdbx_description
1 polymer ?
#
loop_
_entity_poly.entity_id
_entity_poly.type
_entity_poly.pdbx_seq_one_letter_code
_entity_poly.pdbx_strand_id
1 'polypeptide(L)'
;MSGYEAVIETVRQAGQAASGASEAIAGVDAAGRLPTGESGMPGGRIVGKIDALRSAWQERTRSLSTGFSEVSGSLGQAAQLYSSNEQAAQTDLHHAASAGGRKAL
;
A
#
# COMPACT_ATOMS: atom_id res chain seq x y z
N MET A 1 -15.43 8.12 -19.46
CA MET A 1 -15.26 7.56 -18.10
C MET A 1 -16.25 8.24 -17.19
N SER A 2 -17.03 7.48 -16.44
CA SER A 2 -17.95 8.03 -15.43
C SER A 2 -17.15 8.60 -14.25
N GLY A 3 -17.75 9.49 -13.45
CA GLY A 3 -17.07 10.05 -12.28
C GLY A 3 -16.62 8.98 -11.27
N TYR A 4 -17.32 7.84 -11.22
CA TYR A 4 -16.99 6.71 -10.35
C TYR A 4 -15.77 5.92 -10.83
N GLU A 5 -15.63 5.68 -12.15
CA GLU A 5 -14.42 5.03 -12.70
C GLU A 5 -13.15 5.84 -12.40
N ALA A 6 -13.23 7.17 -12.45
CA ALA A 6 -12.10 8.05 -12.11
C ALA A 6 -11.71 7.94 -10.62
N VAL A 7 -12.69 7.78 -9.72
CA VAL A 7 -12.45 7.57 -8.29
C VAL A 7 -11.82 6.19 -8.04
N ILE A 8 -12.33 5.12 -8.66
CA ILE A 8 -11.77 3.76 -8.55
C ILE A 8 -10.32 3.75 -9.02
N GLU A 9 -10.04 4.42 -10.13
CA GLU A 9 -8.69 4.55 -10.67
C GLU A 9 -7.77 5.34 -9.72
N THR A 10 -8.27 6.39 -9.09
CA THR A 10 -7.51 7.16 -8.08
C THR A 10 -7.17 6.30 -6.86
N VAL A 11 -8.11 5.48 -6.39
CA VAL A 11 -7.90 4.53 -5.28
C VAL A 11 -6.82 3.51 -5.65
N ARG A 12 -6.87 2.98 -6.89
CA ARG A 12 -5.88 2.05 -7.42
C ARG A 12 -4.47 2.68 -7.46
N GLN A 13 -4.36 3.90 -7.98
CA GLN A 13 -3.11 4.64 -8.04
C GLN A 13 -2.54 4.93 -6.64
N ALA A 14 -3.40 5.29 -5.69
CA ALA A 14 -3.00 5.49 -4.29
C ALA A 14 -2.46 4.19 -3.67
N GLY A 15 -3.08 3.04 -3.93
CA GLY A 15 -2.57 1.74 -3.50
C GLY A 15 -1.20 1.43 -4.08
N GLN A 16 -1.00 1.68 -5.38
CA GLN A 16 0.30 1.50 -6.04
C GLN A 16 1.38 2.42 -5.46
N ALA A 17 1.05 3.68 -5.21
CA ALA A 17 1.96 4.63 -4.57
C ALA A 17 2.35 4.18 -3.14
N ALA A 18 1.39 3.66 -2.36
CA ALA A 18 1.65 3.11 -1.04
C ALA A 18 2.56 1.87 -1.12
N SER A 19 2.36 0.97 -2.09
CA SER A 19 3.25 -0.17 -2.32
C SER A 19 4.68 0.28 -2.64
N GLY A 20 4.83 1.23 -3.57
CA GLY A 20 6.14 1.76 -3.94
C GLY A 20 6.84 2.46 -2.76
N ALA A 21 6.09 3.17 -1.91
CA ALA A 21 6.63 3.75 -0.68
C ALA A 21 7.09 2.67 0.31
N SER A 22 6.34 1.57 0.46
CA SER A 22 6.73 0.44 1.31
C SER A 22 8.03 -0.20 0.84
N GLU A 23 8.17 -0.45 -0.46
CA GLU A 23 9.38 -1.01 -1.07
C GLU A 23 10.58 -0.07 -0.91
N ALA A 24 10.39 1.23 -1.16
CA ALA A 24 11.43 2.23 -0.99
C ALA A 24 11.92 2.30 0.46
N ILE A 25 11.01 2.26 1.44
CA ILE A 25 11.34 2.26 2.87
C ILE A 25 12.08 0.97 3.25
N ALA A 26 11.60 -0.19 2.79
CA ALA A 26 12.24 -1.47 3.06
C ALA A 26 13.67 -1.55 2.50
N GLY A 27 13.95 -0.86 1.40
CA GLY A 27 15.30 -0.76 0.82
C GLY A 27 16.29 0.12 1.60
N VAL A 28 15.84 0.88 2.60
CA VAL A 28 16.73 1.75 3.40
C VAL A 28 17.42 0.95 4.51
N ASP A 29 18.68 0.57 4.27
CA ASP A 29 19.55 -0.01 5.30
C ASP A 29 20.26 1.06 6.15
N ALA A 30 19.48 1.88 6.86
CA ALA A 30 20.03 2.87 7.80
C ALA A 30 20.76 2.19 8.97
N ALA A 31 20.29 1.01 9.36
CA ALA A 31 20.88 0.22 10.42
C ALA A 31 22.29 -0.26 10.06
N GLY A 32 22.49 -0.89 8.90
CA GLY A 32 23.79 -1.38 8.43
C GLY A 32 24.83 -0.28 8.17
N ARG A 33 24.39 0.96 8.00
CA ARG A 33 25.27 2.15 7.90
C ARG A 33 25.82 2.64 9.24
N LEU A 34 25.26 2.21 10.37
CA LEU A 34 25.74 2.61 11.69
C LEU A 34 27.09 1.94 11.99
N PRO A 35 28.08 2.68 12.52
CA PRO A 35 29.39 2.13 12.87
C PRO A 35 29.24 0.97 13.86
N THR A 36 30.06 -0.05 13.71
CA THR A 36 30.16 -1.14 14.68
C THR A 36 31.02 -0.67 15.85
N GLY A 37 30.52 -0.79 17.08
CA GLY A 37 31.21 -0.33 18.29
C GLY A 37 32.59 -0.96 18.54
N GLU A 38 32.92 -2.03 17.82
CA GLU A 38 34.21 -2.71 17.86
C GLU A 38 35.37 -1.85 17.33
N SER A 39 35.11 -0.84 16.49
CA SER A 39 36.17 -0.03 15.86
C SER A 39 36.83 1.00 16.77
N GLY A 40 36.52 1.05 18.08
CA GLY A 40 37.15 2.04 18.97
C GLY A 40 37.14 1.78 20.48
N MET A 41 36.19 1.01 21.04
CA MET A 41 36.22 0.66 22.48
C MET A 41 35.19 -0.44 22.83
N PRO A 42 35.60 -1.72 22.89
CA PRO A 42 34.75 -2.81 23.37
C PRO A 42 34.21 -2.51 24.77
N GLY A 43 32.90 -2.64 24.99
CA GLY A 43 32.27 -2.44 26.29
C GLY A 43 31.99 -0.99 26.70
N GLY A 44 32.30 -0.01 25.85
CA GLY A 44 31.92 1.39 26.10
C GLY A 44 30.40 1.58 26.09
N ARG A 45 29.85 2.40 26.99
CA ARG A 45 28.41 2.79 27.02
C ARG A 45 27.87 3.26 25.66
N ILE A 46 28.74 3.73 24.77
CA ILE A 46 28.41 4.14 23.40
C ILE A 46 28.00 2.94 22.52
N VAL A 47 28.62 1.77 22.68
CA VAL A 47 28.32 0.57 21.88
C VAL A 47 26.87 0.14 22.09
N GLY A 48 26.45 0.01 23.35
CA GLY A 48 25.05 -0.33 23.67
C GLY A 48 24.02 0.71 23.21
N LYS A 49 24.41 1.98 23.11
CA LYS A 49 23.54 3.03 22.53
C LYS A 49 23.42 2.93 21.02
N ILE A 50 24.51 2.58 20.33
CA ILE A 50 24.51 2.35 18.88
C ILE A 50 23.68 1.12 18.53
N ASP A 51 23.78 0.04 19.31
CA ASP A 51 22.96 -1.16 19.12
C ASP A 51 21.48 -0.87 19.37
N ALA A 52 21.15 -0.12 20.42
CA ALA A 52 19.78 0.32 20.67
C ALA A 52 19.24 1.18 19.51
N LEU A 53 20.06 2.08 18.96
CA LEU A 53 19.71 2.89 17.81
C LEU A 53 19.49 2.04 16.56
N ARG A 54 20.35 1.04 16.32
CA ARG A 54 20.24 0.09 15.21
C ARG A 54 18.92 -0.68 15.27
N SER A 55 18.59 -1.25 16.44
CA SER A 55 17.33 -1.97 16.66
C SER A 55 16.12 -1.06 16.50
N ALA A 56 16.17 0.17 17.04
CA ALA A 56 15.08 1.13 16.89
C ALA A 56 14.84 1.52 15.42
N TRP A 57 15.90 1.68 14.62
CA TRP A 57 15.78 1.94 13.19
C TRP A 57 15.20 0.76 12.43
N GLN A 58 15.66 -0.47 12.70
CA GLN A 58 15.11 -1.68 12.06
C GLN A 58 13.61 -1.83 12.35
N GLU A 59 13.20 -1.64 13.60
CA GLU A 59 11.80 -1.71 14.00
C GLU A 59 10.96 -0.63 13.33
N ARG A 60 11.48 0.61 13.27
CA ARG A 60 10.79 1.74 12.62
C ARG A 60 10.59 1.49 11.12
N THR A 61 11.64 1.05 10.43
CA THR A 61 11.58 0.72 8.98
C THR A 61 10.58 -0.41 8.73
N ARG A 62 10.61 -1.47 9.55
CA ARG A 62 9.67 -2.58 9.46
C ARG A 62 8.23 -2.14 9.65
N SER A 63 7.97 -1.39 10.73
CA SER A 63 6.62 -0.89 11.04
C SER A 63 6.04 -0.02 9.93
N LEU A 64 6.85 0.90 9.37
CA LEU A 64 6.42 1.76 8.28
C LEU A 64 6.17 0.96 6.98
N SER A 65 7.07 0.05 6.61
CA SER A 65 6.90 -0.80 5.44
C SER A 65 5.64 -1.66 5.55
N THR A 66 5.40 -2.30 6.70
CA THR A 66 4.17 -3.07 6.94
C THR A 66 2.93 -2.19 6.81
N GLY A 67 2.90 -1.02 7.46
CA GLY A 67 1.74 -0.14 7.41
C GLY A 67 1.40 0.34 6.00
N PHE A 68 2.41 0.70 5.19
CA PHE A 68 2.17 1.07 3.79
C PHE A 68 1.72 -0.11 2.93
N SER A 69 2.19 -1.33 3.22
CA SER A 69 1.74 -2.55 2.55
C SER A 69 0.28 -2.88 2.86
N GLU A 70 -0.14 -2.73 4.13
CA GLU A 70 -1.53 -2.92 4.56
C GLU A 70 -2.47 -1.89 3.91
N VAL A 71 -2.06 -0.62 3.84
CA VAL A 71 -2.82 0.44 3.15
C VAL A 71 -2.93 0.13 1.66
N SER A 72 -1.83 -0.27 1.00
CA SER A 72 -1.83 -0.70 -0.40
C SER A 72 -2.82 -1.83 -0.64
N GLY A 73 -2.77 -2.89 0.19
CA GLY A 73 -3.69 -4.02 0.09
C GLY A 73 -5.16 -3.63 0.28
N SER A 74 -5.44 -2.78 1.28
CA SER A 74 -6.80 -2.30 1.55
C SER A 74 -7.36 -1.46 0.40
N LEU A 75 -6.55 -0.57 -0.19
CA LEU A 75 -6.94 0.24 -1.34
C LEU A 75 -7.14 -0.62 -2.59
N GLY A 76 -6.27 -1.62 -2.82
CA GLY A 76 -6.43 -2.58 -3.90
C GLY A 76 -7.74 -3.39 -3.80
N GLN A 77 -8.06 -3.88 -2.59
CA GLN A 77 -9.32 -4.59 -2.33
C GLN A 77 -10.54 -3.68 -2.54
N ALA A 78 -10.49 -2.44 -2.05
CA ALA A 78 -11.56 -1.48 -2.25
C ALA A 78 -11.80 -1.18 -3.74
N ALA A 79 -10.74 -0.93 -4.51
CA ALA A 79 -10.84 -0.71 -5.95
C ALA A 79 -11.45 -1.92 -6.68
N GLN A 80 -11.06 -3.14 -6.30
CA GLN A 80 -11.61 -4.37 -6.88
C GLN A 80 -13.11 -4.51 -6.60
N LEU A 81 -13.53 -4.28 -5.35
CA LEU A 81 -14.94 -4.37 -4.94
C LEU A 81 -15.81 -3.32 -5.65
N TYR A 82 -15.32 -2.08 -5.76
CA TYR A 82 -16.06 -1.03 -6.47
C TYR A 82 -16.16 -1.33 -7.97
N SER A 83 -15.06 -1.81 -8.58
CA SER A 83 -15.07 -2.18 -9.99
C SER A 83 -16.03 -3.35 -10.29
N SER A 84 -16.07 -4.38 -9.43
CA SER A 84 -16.99 -5.51 -9.65
C SER A 84 -18.45 -5.10 -9.52
N ASN A 85 -18.76 -4.23 -8.56
CA ASN A 85 -20.13 -3.74 -8.36
C ASN A 85 -20.59 -2.85 -9.51
N GLU A 86 -19.72 -1.99 -10.04
CA GLU A 86 -20.04 -1.17 -11.21
C GLU A 86 -20.31 -2.03 -12.45
N GLN A 87 -19.49 -3.05 -12.70
CA GLN A 87 -19.70 -3.98 -13.82
C GLN A 87 -21.03 -4.74 -13.69
N ALA A 88 -21.39 -5.18 -12.47
CA ALA A 88 -22.66 -5.83 -12.21
C ALA A 88 -23.84 -4.87 -12.47
N ALA A 89 -23.76 -3.62 -11.97
CA ALA A 89 -24.78 -2.61 -12.19
C ALA A 89 -24.98 -2.27 -13.68
N GLN A 90 -23.88 -2.13 -14.44
CA GLN A 90 -23.95 -1.91 -15.88
C GLN A 90 -24.59 -3.09 -16.62
N THR A 91 -24.25 -4.31 -16.22
CA THR A 91 -24.84 -5.54 -16.78
C THR A 91 -26.35 -5.58 -16.56
N ASP A 92 -26.80 -5.32 -15.33
CA ASP A 92 -28.22 -5.27 -14.97
C ASP A 92 -28.97 -4.17 -15.72
N LEU A 93 -28.39 -2.97 -15.84
CA LEU A 93 -28.96 -1.87 -16.59
C LEU A 93 -29.09 -2.19 -18.09
N HIS A 94 -28.07 -2.82 -18.68
CA HIS A 94 -28.12 -3.28 -20.07
C HIS A 94 -29.18 -4.36 -20.29
N HIS A 95 -29.34 -5.29 -19.36
CA HIS A 95 -30.43 -6.28 -19.41
C HIS A 95 -31.81 -5.64 -19.28
N ALA A 96 -31.99 -4.69 -18.36
CA ALA A 96 -33.25 -3.96 -18.18
C ALA A 96 -33.64 -3.14 -19.42
N ALA A 97 -32.67 -2.45 -20.04
CA ALA A 97 -32.88 -1.70 -21.28
C ALA A 97 -33.29 -2.61 -22.45
N SER A 98 -32.69 -3.79 -22.57
CA SER A 98 -33.01 -4.79 -23.61
C SER A 98 -34.39 -5.44 -23.41
N ALA A 99 -34.83 -5.60 -22.15
CA ALA A 99 -36.16 -6.12 -21.82
C ALA A 99 -37.29 -5.11 -22.09
N GLY A 100 -37.04 -3.81 -21.85
CA GLY A 100 -38.00 -2.72 -22.09
C GLY A 100 -38.29 -2.45 -23.58
N GLY A 101 -37.40 -2.84 -24.50
CA GLY A 101 -37.55 -2.63 -25.95
C GLY A 101 -38.52 -3.60 -26.66
N ARG A 102 -38.92 -4.70 -26.02
CA ARG A 102 -39.82 -5.72 -26.59
C ARG A 102 -41.28 -5.52 -26.16
N LYS A 103 -41.81 -4.30 -26.33
CA LYS A 103 -43.27 -4.06 -26.21
C LYS A 103 -43.73 -2.88 -27.05
N ALA A 104 -43.71 -3.05 -28.37
CA ALA A 104 -44.60 -2.34 -29.30
C ALA A 104 -44.53 -3.07 -30.64
N LEU A 105 -45.54 -3.91 -30.91
CA LEU A 105 -46.16 -4.18 -32.22
C LEU A 105 -47.35 -5.10 -31.97
#